data_AF-A0A816DW82-F1
#
_entry.id   AF-A0A816DW82-F1
#
_cell.length_a   1.000
_cell.length_b   1.000
_cell.length_c   1.000
_cell.angle_alpha   90.00
_cell.angle_beta   90.00
_cell.angle_gamma   90.00
#
_symmetry.space_group_name_H-M   'P 1'
#
loop_
_entity.id
_entity.type
_entity.pdbx_description
1 polymer ?
#
loop_
_entity_poly.entity_id
_entity_poly.type
_entity_poly.pdbx_seq_one_letter_code
_entity_poly.pdbx_strand_id
1 'polypeptide(L)'
;MDVYRMWLDFCPNDSFGEKIHVVDFVAKEYLEKASVDVRHLVPADIPGDGNCLYHSVLLLMNNSVMTSSELRVHTIVELVTNEAFYSHRFAYAVGPLDIAIKGVCKKNTYSELYEVAALCTVISCNIRSLYPEIDFRVDMAIMNSVFTPIPPIIAKYEIKVLWSNARSEVDIRATNNSQWSPNHFVPLMSSNTRYQDISSSQIELTTKVNIMEQNETERDAQHQMQLVTLRDRARLRLDSETEVQRQDRLRKDRERVQTRRANVTQDLRRERLEQMKERAQIAQMNESEKEHQIRINHQRERSQSNRINKKLEKRSIDNTMLHQQDLHDHTYGNSSYIRPVRSSMNAIGRNDSVTNKNKIRESSTWPAPVSIELKEECLKQFLQRTSMANLAEVTCAIYLLKVSDELKNLITNIQLSVPKHSNGRSAIQNSLTFYLENDIILYKNGVSRDNDITMCSICQNCSDALSKEKIPKFSAANNMRLGDIP
;
A
#
# COMPACT_ATOMS: atom_id res chain seq x y z
N MET A 1 10.11 -24.68 -10.83
CA MET A 1 9.00 -23.81 -11.26
C MET A 1 9.64 -22.52 -11.72
N ASP A 2 9.75 -22.34 -13.03
CA ASP A 2 10.20 -21.06 -13.58
C ASP A 2 9.20 -19.99 -13.11
N VAL A 3 9.71 -19.06 -12.31
CA VAL A 3 8.96 -17.92 -11.80
C VAL A 3 8.40 -17.20 -13.01
N TYR A 4 7.08 -17.26 -13.18
CA TYR A 4 6.37 -16.57 -14.25
C TYR A 4 6.90 -15.13 -14.30
N ARG A 5 7.47 -14.74 -15.45
CA ARG A 5 7.84 -13.34 -15.67
C ARG A 5 6.55 -12.54 -15.57
N MET A 6 6.42 -11.80 -14.47
CA MET A 6 5.21 -11.08 -14.14
C MET A 6 5.14 -9.71 -14.83
N TRP A 7 6.23 -9.31 -15.48
CA TRP A 7 6.34 -8.07 -16.22
C TRP A 7 6.17 -8.28 -17.74
N LEU A 8 5.55 -7.30 -18.37
CA LEU A 8 5.29 -7.21 -19.81
C LEU A 8 6.44 -6.46 -20.49
N ASP A 9 6.79 -6.88 -21.71
CA ASP A 9 7.69 -6.10 -22.56
C ASP A 9 6.88 -4.94 -23.17
N PHE A 10 7.09 -3.74 -22.66
CA PHE A 10 6.33 -2.54 -23.01
C PHE A 10 7.23 -1.55 -23.76
N CYS A 11 6.80 -1.19 -24.96
CA CYS A 11 7.37 -0.11 -25.76
C CYS A 11 6.24 0.87 -26.06
N PRO A 12 6.16 2.02 -25.35
CA PRO A 12 5.05 2.94 -25.50
C PRO A 12 5.05 3.58 -26.89
N ASN A 13 3.87 3.66 -27.52
CA ASN A 13 3.61 4.58 -28.61
C ASN A 13 3.07 5.89 -28.02
N ASP A 14 3.96 6.85 -27.78
CA ASP A 14 3.63 8.13 -27.16
C ASP A 14 3.28 9.22 -28.19
N SER A 15 3.16 8.89 -29.47
CA SER A 15 2.91 9.86 -30.54
C SER A 15 1.42 10.04 -30.82
N PHE A 16 0.91 11.25 -30.65
CA PHE A 16 -0.50 11.57 -30.89
C PHE A 16 -0.80 11.63 -32.39
N GLY A 17 -1.68 10.76 -32.89
CA GLY A 17 -2.18 10.80 -34.27
C GLY A 17 -3.64 11.19 -34.33
N GLU A 18 -3.98 12.34 -34.91
CA GLU A 18 -5.37 12.84 -35.04
C GLU A 18 -6.32 11.88 -35.79
N LYS A 19 -5.79 10.94 -36.57
CA LYS A 19 -6.58 9.91 -37.26
C LYS A 19 -6.98 8.73 -36.38
N ILE A 20 -6.24 8.50 -35.30
CA ILE A 20 -6.37 7.30 -34.45
C ILE A 20 -6.74 7.66 -33.00
N HIS A 21 -6.44 8.88 -32.57
CA HIS A 21 -6.71 9.36 -31.22
C HIS A 21 -7.64 10.56 -31.27
N VAL A 22 -8.51 10.64 -30.26
CA VAL A 22 -9.38 11.79 -30.00
C VAL A 22 -8.77 12.59 -28.85
N VAL A 23 -8.86 13.92 -28.90
CA VAL A 23 -8.38 14.78 -27.80
C VAL A 23 -9.43 14.78 -26.69
N ASP A 24 -9.00 14.54 -25.45
CA ASP A 24 -9.84 14.80 -24.28
C ASP A 24 -9.81 16.31 -23.96
N PHE A 25 -10.85 17.02 -24.37
CA PHE A 25 -10.94 18.47 -24.16
C PHE A 25 -11.07 18.85 -22.69
N VAL A 26 -11.68 18.00 -21.86
CA VAL A 26 -11.81 18.27 -20.42
C VAL A 26 -10.45 18.12 -19.75
N ALA A 27 -9.74 17.02 -20.03
CA ALA A 27 -8.37 16.84 -19.56
C ALA A 27 -7.40 17.89 -20.10
N LYS A 28 -7.64 18.44 -21.29
CA LYS A 28 -6.88 19.57 -21.83
C LYS A 28 -7.01 20.82 -20.97
N GLU A 29 -8.19 21.13 -20.46
CA GLU A 29 -8.38 22.26 -19.53
C GLU A 29 -7.62 22.04 -18.20
N TYR A 30 -7.57 20.79 -17.73
CA TYR A 30 -6.79 20.43 -16.55
C TYR A 30 -5.28 20.47 -16.80
N LEU A 31 -4.83 20.07 -17.99
CA LEU A 31 -3.42 20.11 -18.38
C LEU A 31 -2.85 21.53 -18.38
N GLU A 32 -3.64 22.54 -18.75
CA GLU A 32 -3.23 23.95 -18.65
C GLU A 32 -2.91 24.41 -17.22
N LYS A 33 -3.39 23.68 -16.22
CA LYS A 33 -3.14 23.90 -14.79
C LYS A 33 -2.09 22.95 -14.23
N ALA A 34 -1.51 22.07 -15.04
CA ALA A 34 -0.39 21.23 -14.65
C ALA A 34 0.96 21.97 -14.83
N SER A 35 2.06 21.26 -14.55
CA SER A 35 3.41 21.80 -14.70
C SER A 35 3.69 22.25 -16.14
N VAL A 36 4.42 23.35 -16.29
CA VAL A 36 4.63 24.01 -17.60
C VAL A 36 5.32 23.10 -18.61
N ASP A 37 6.21 22.23 -18.14
CA ASP A 37 6.99 21.31 -18.96
C ASP A 37 6.14 20.25 -19.67
N VAL A 38 4.90 20.01 -19.26
CA VAL A 38 4.01 18.99 -19.88
C VAL A 38 2.86 19.59 -20.69
N ARG A 39 2.64 20.91 -20.66
CA ARG A 39 1.49 21.56 -21.34
C ARG A 39 1.50 21.46 -22.86
N HIS A 40 2.65 21.14 -23.44
CA HIS A 40 2.80 20.94 -24.88
C HIS A 40 2.32 19.55 -25.36
N LEU A 41 1.95 18.67 -24.43
CA LEU A 41 1.44 17.33 -24.73
C LEU A 41 -0.07 17.37 -25.01
N VAL A 42 -0.56 16.29 -25.61
CA VAL A 42 -1.97 16.12 -25.99
C VAL A 42 -2.58 15.03 -25.12
N PRO A 43 -3.60 15.34 -24.30
CA PRO A 43 -4.35 14.33 -23.58
C PRO A 43 -5.26 13.56 -24.54
N ALA A 44 -5.12 12.24 -24.59
CA ALA A 44 -5.92 11.39 -25.47
C ALA A 44 -7.14 10.82 -24.74
N ASP A 45 -8.32 10.96 -25.34
CA ASP A 45 -9.60 10.51 -24.80
C ASP A 45 -9.64 9.00 -24.58
N ILE A 46 -10.12 8.60 -23.41
CA ILE A 46 -10.27 7.21 -23.01
C ILE A 46 -11.53 6.99 -22.15
N PRO A 47 -12.06 5.76 -22.06
CA PRO A 47 -13.27 5.50 -21.28
C PRO A 47 -13.12 5.80 -19.77
N GLY A 48 -14.03 6.59 -19.22
CA GLY A 48 -14.15 6.91 -17.79
C GLY A 48 -14.90 5.86 -16.94
N ASP A 49 -14.66 4.57 -17.19
CA ASP A 49 -15.44 3.44 -16.62
C ASP A 49 -14.84 2.86 -15.31
N GLY A 50 -13.96 3.61 -14.64
CA GLY A 50 -13.16 3.13 -13.51
C GLY A 50 -11.95 2.28 -13.90
N ASN A 51 -11.76 1.91 -15.18
CA ASN A 51 -10.54 1.28 -15.69
C ASN A 51 -9.62 2.27 -16.42
N CYS A 52 -9.89 3.57 -16.32
CA CYS A 52 -9.21 4.60 -17.08
C CYS A 52 -7.66 4.53 -16.97
N LEU A 53 -7.08 4.20 -15.81
CA LEU A 53 -5.62 4.00 -15.69
C LEU A 53 -5.11 2.90 -16.64
N TYR A 54 -5.82 1.77 -16.70
CA TYR A 54 -5.45 0.64 -17.55
C TYR A 54 -5.72 0.92 -19.02
N HIS A 55 -6.85 1.58 -19.34
CA HIS A 55 -7.12 2.06 -20.70
C HIS A 55 -6.06 3.04 -21.19
N SER A 56 -5.55 3.91 -20.30
CA SER A 56 -4.47 4.86 -20.62
C SER A 56 -3.22 4.12 -21.04
N VAL A 57 -2.83 3.08 -20.29
CA VAL A 57 -1.65 2.27 -20.64
C VAL A 57 -1.90 1.44 -21.90
N LEU A 58 -3.08 0.85 -22.05
CA LEU A 58 -3.42 0.07 -23.25
C LEU A 58 -3.42 0.90 -24.52
N LEU A 59 -3.85 2.16 -24.47
CA LEU A 59 -3.77 3.06 -25.61
C LEU A 59 -2.30 3.29 -26.04
N LEU A 60 -1.39 3.35 -25.07
CA LEU A 60 0.05 3.48 -25.31
C LEU A 60 0.69 2.13 -25.69
N MET A 61 0.04 1.01 -25.39
CA MET A 61 0.46 -0.33 -25.85
C MET A 61 0.05 -0.48 -27.30
N ASN A 62 1.01 -0.64 -28.21
CA ASN A 62 0.72 -1.00 -29.60
C ASN A 62 0.30 -2.50 -29.76
N ASN A 63 -0.33 -3.08 -28.74
CA ASN A 63 -0.69 -4.50 -28.66
C ASN A 63 -2.18 -4.65 -28.35
N SER A 64 -2.92 -5.23 -29.29
CA SER A 64 -4.38 -5.38 -29.22
C SER A 64 -4.87 -6.57 -28.38
N VAL A 65 -3.98 -7.43 -27.86
CA VAL A 65 -4.41 -8.68 -27.20
C VAL A 65 -4.70 -8.47 -25.71
N MET A 66 -4.04 -7.52 -25.06
CA MET A 66 -4.19 -7.28 -23.62
C MET A 66 -5.45 -6.47 -23.34
N THR A 67 -6.25 -6.92 -22.38
CA THR A 67 -7.44 -6.21 -21.91
C THR A 67 -7.18 -5.41 -20.64
N SER A 68 -8.02 -4.41 -20.33
CA SER A 68 -7.88 -3.60 -19.12
C SER A 68 -8.06 -4.42 -17.84
N SER A 69 -8.88 -5.46 -17.92
CA SER A 69 -9.10 -6.40 -16.83
C SER A 69 -7.88 -7.29 -16.59
N GLU A 70 -7.23 -7.79 -17.64
CA GLU A 70 -5.98 -8.54 -17.49
C GLU A 70 -4.89 -7.66 -16.89
N LEU A 71 -4.71 -6.43 -17.40
CA LEU A 71 -3.70 -5.51 -16.86
C LEU A 71 -3.97 -5.17 -15.38
N ARG A 72 -5.23 -4.98 -15.00
CA ARG A 72 -5.63 -4.83 -13.59
C ARG A 72 -5.26 -6.06 -12.76
N VAL A 73 -5.52 -7.28 -13.25
CA VAL A 73 -5.14 -8.51 -12.53
C VAL A 73 -3.63 -8.58 -12.33
N HIS A 74 -2.83 -8.26 -13.36
CA HIS A 74 -1.38 -8.18 -13.22
C HIS A 74 -0.95 -7.17 -12.15
N THR A 75 -1.59 -6.00 -12.08
CA THR A 75 -1.35 -4.99 -11.03
C THR A 75 -1.72 -5.51 -9.65
N ILE A 76 -2.83 -6.24 -9.50
CA ILE A 76 -3.23 -6.84 -8.22
C ILE A 76 -2.19 -7.87 -7.76
N VAL A 77 -1.78 -8.77 -8.66
CA VAL A 77 -0.78 -9.80 -8.33
C VAL A 77 0.54 -9.14 -7.94
N GLU A 78 0.94 -8.05 -8.60
CA GLU A 78 2.12 -7.26 -8.23
C GLU A 78 2.00 -6.65 -6.81
N LEU A 79 0.88 -5.99 -6.50
CA LEU A 79 0.64 -5.41 -5.18
C LEU A 79 0.69 -6.46 -4.06
N VAL A 80 0.08 -7.62 -4.28
CA VAL A 80 0.04 -8.72 -3.30
C VAL A 80 1.42 -9.37 -3.17
N THR A 81 2.12 -9.60 -4.27
CA THR A 81 3.44 -10.26 -4.25
C THR A 81 4.49 -9.39 -3.55
N ASN A 82 4.40 -8.06 -3.72
CA ASN A 82 5.35 -7.10 -3.18
C ASN A 82 4.74 -6.21 -2.07
N GLU A 83 3.79 -6.76 -1.29
CA GLU A 83 3.02 -6.03 -0.27
C GLU A 83 3.90 -5.21 0.69
N ALA A 84 4.98 -5.82 1.18
CA ALA A 84 5.89 -5.19 2.13
C ALA A 84 6.58 -3.95 1.54
N PHE A 85 6.95 -4.00 0.24
CA PHE A 85 7.56 -2.87 -0.46
C PHE A 85 6.58 -1.70 -0.55
N TYR A 86 5.37 -1.95 -1.07
CA TYR A 86 4.36 -0.91 -1.27
C TYR A 86 3.88 -0.31 0.06
N SER A 87 3.63 -1.16 1.07
CA SER A 87 3.23 -0.71 2.41
C SER A 87 4.30 0.18 3.03
N HIS A 88 5.57 -0.24 3.00
CA HIS A 88 6.66 0.54 3.59
C HIS A 88 6.87 1.87 2.85
N ARG A 89 6.77 1.86 1.52
CA ARG A 89 7.09 3.01 0.68
C ARG A 89 5.99 4.06 0.61
N PHE A 90 4.72 3.68 0.66
CA PHE A 90 3.62 4.60 0.33
C PHE A 90 2.54 4.73 1.40
N ALA A 91 2.48 3.85 2.42
CA ALA A 91 1.37 3.86 3.37
C ALA A 91 1.24 5.15 4.18
N TYR A 92 2.34 5.88 4.39
CA TYR A 92 2.32 7.17 5.08
C TYR A 92 1.62 8.28 4.29
N ALA A 93 1.54 8.15 2.96
CA ALA A 93 0.98 9.15 2.06
C ALA A 93 -0.38 8.75 1.47
N VAL A 94 -0.56 7.47 1.17
CA VAL A 94 -1.76 6.96 0.49
C VAL A 94 -2.74 6.30 1.47
N GLY A 95 -2.25 5.75 2.58
CA GLY A 95 -3.05 5.00 3.55
C GLY A 95 -2.77 3.49 3.51
N PRO A 96 -3.60 2.66 4.17
CA PRO A 96 -3.37 1.22 4.27
C PRO A 96 -3.48 0.51 2.91
N LEU A 97 -2.46 -0.28 2.56
CA LEU A 97 -2.41 -1.02 1.29
C LEU A 97 -3.53 -2.07 1.16
N ASP A 98 -3.95 -2.69 2.27
CA ASP A 98 -4.99 -3.73 2.23
C ASP A 98 -6.35 -3.18 1.77
N ILE A 99 -6.64 -1.91 2.08
CA ILE A 99 -7.83 -1.21 1.61
C ILE A 99 -7.75 -1.00 0.10
N ALA A 100 -6.59 -0.56 -0.41
CA ALA A 100 -6.36 -0.39 -1.84
C ALA A 100 -6.50 -1.71 -2.60
N ILE A 101 -5.85 -2.79 -2.12
CA ILE A 101 -5.96 -4.14 -2.72
C ILE A 101 -7.43 -4.60 -2.80
N LYS A 102 -8.21 -4.43 -1.73
CA LYS A 102 -9.64 -4.76 -1.72
C LYS A 102 -10.44 -3.89 -2.70
N GLY A 103 -10.06 -2.62 -2.86
CA GLY A 103 -10.65 -1.68 -3.79
C GLY A 103 -10.43 -2.10 -5.25
N VAL A 104 -9.17 -2.34 -5.64
CA VAL A 104 -8.82 -2.69 -7.02
C VAL A 104 -9.36 -4.06 -7.45
N CYS A 105 -9.60 -4.99 -6.51
CA CYS A 105 -10.26 -6.28 -6.81
C CYS A 105 -11.72 -6.11 -7.28
N LYS A 106 -12.38 -5.01 -6.92
CA LYS A 106 -13.75 -4.74 -7.35
C LYS A 106 -13.74 -4.20 -8.79
N LYS A 107 -14.61 -4.77 -9.63
CA LYS A 107 -14.75 -4.34 -11.03
C LYS A 107 -15.13 -2.86 -11.08
N ASN A 108 -14.46 -2.12 -11.97
CA ASN A 108 -14.72 -0.70 -12.25
C ASN A 108 -14.49 0.24 -11.05
N THR A 109 -13.69 -0.17 -10.06
CA THR A 109 -13.20 0.76 -9.04
C THR A 109 -12.07 1.60 -9.61
N TYR A 110 -12.12 2.91 -9.36
CA TYR A 110 -11.05 3.82 -9.71
C TYR A 110 -9.73 3.42 -9.05
N SER A 111 -8.65 3.49 -9.82
CA SER A 111 -7.29 3.29 -9.34
C SER A 111 -6.82 4.46 -8.48
N GLU A 112 -5.94 4.17 -7.53
CA GLU A 112 -5.23 5.14 -6.70
C GLU A 112 -3.71 5.08 -7.01
N LEU A 113 -2.90 5.71 -6.17
CA LEU A 113 -1.44 5.75 -6.35
C LEU A 113 -0.77 4.39 -6.24
N TYR A 114 -1.34 3.46 -5.46
CA TYR A 114 -0.80 2.12 -5.34
C TYR A 114 -0.80 1.40 -6.69
N GLU A 115 -1.91 1.49 -7.42
CA GLU A 115 -2.05 0.89 -8.74
C GLU A 115 -1.11 1.54 -9.75
N VAL A 116 -0.92 2.87 -9.70
CA VAL A 116 0.08 3.56 -10.55
C VAL A 116 1.49 3.01 -10.28
N ALA A 117 1.89 2.92 -9.01
CA ALA A 117 3.21 2.44 -8.62
C ALA A 117 3.44 0.96 -8.98
N ALA A 118 2.42 0.12 -8.81
CA ALA A 118 2.48 -1.29 -9.18
C ALA A 118 2.48 -1.50 -10.69
N LEU A 119 1.70 -0.70 -11.41
CA LEU A 119 1.65 -0.77 -12.86
C LEU A 119 3.02 -0.50 -13.47
N CYS A 120 3.83 0.44 -12.93
CA CYS A 120 5.21 0.65 -13.37
C CYS A 120 6.02 -0.64 -13.45
N THR A 121 5.96 -1.48 -12.41
CA THR A 121 6.66 -2.77 -12.37
C THR A 121 6.09 -3.73 -13.40
N VAL A 122 4.76 -3.84 -13.48
CA VAL A 122 4.06 -4.71 -14.43
C VAL A 122 4.44 -4.40 -15.87
N ILE A 123 4.54 -3.13 -16.27
CA ILE A 123 4.91 -2.75 -17.63
C ILE A 123 6.40 -2.43 -17.79
N SER A 124 7.24 -2.64 -16.77
CA SER A 124 8.67 -2.30 -16.81
C SER A 124 8.95 -0.87 -17.33
N CYS A 125 8.13 0.09 -16.95
CA CYS A 125 8.16 1.47 -17.44
C CYS A 125 8.01 2.45 -16.27
N ASN A 126 8.67 3.60 -16.38
CA ASN A 126 8.38 4.69 -15.45
C ASN A 126 7.03 5.31 -15.80
N ILE A 127 6.26 5.70 -14.78
CA ILE A 127 5.03 6.47 -14.95
C ILE A 127 5.21 7.79 -14.21
N ARG A 128 5.24 8.88 -14.97
CA ARG A 128 5.15 10.23 -14.43
C ARG A 128 3.68 10.56 -14.19
N SER A 129 3.30 10.54 -12.93
CA SER A 129 1.98 10.92 -12.47
C SER A 129 1.90 12.45 -12.41
N LEU A 130 0.87 13.03 -13.03
CA LEU A 130 0.69 14.48 -13.15
C LEU A 130 -0.66 14.88 -12.58
N TYR A 131 -0.64 15.66 -11.52
CA TYR A 131 -1.81 16.18 -10.83
C TYR A 131 -1.89 17.70 -11.09
N PRO A 132 -3.01 18.23 -11.59
CA PRO A 132 -3.13 19.66 -11.86
C PRO A 132 -3.03 20.48 -10.57
N GLU A 133 -2.53 21.70 -10.64
CA GLU A 133 -2.36 22.61 -9.50
C GLU A 133 -3.69 23.20 -9.01
N ILE A 134 -4.70 22.35 -8.81
CA ILE A 134 -6.05 22.66 -8.39
C ILE A 134 -6.25 22.10 -7.00
N ASP A 135 -6.56 22.98 -6.04
CA ASP A 135 -6.69 22.63 -4.63
C ASP A 135 -5.44 21.87 -4.10
N PHE A 136 -4.28 22.13 -4.72
CA PHE A 136 -3.05 21.37 -4.47
C PHE A 136 -2.51 21.66 -3.08
N ARG A 137 -2.21 20.59 -2.35
CA ARG A 137 -1.63 20.66 -1.01
C ARG A 137 -0.25 20.03 -0.99
N VAL A 138 0.59 20.46 -0.07
CA VAL A 138 1.98 19.96 0.06
C VAL A 138 2.02 18.44 0.32
N ASP A 139 1.05 17.89 1.04
CA ASP A 139 0.90 16.44 1.26
C ASP A 139 0.57 15.66 -0.02
N MET A 140 0.08 16.33 -1.06
CA MET A 140 -0.26 15.74 -2.36
C MET A 140 0.93 15.75 -3.34
N ALA A 141 2.13 16.16 -2.91
CA ALA A 141 3.34 16.14 -3.74
C ALA A 141 3.62 14.75 -4.36
N ILE A 142 3.24 13.67 -3.67
CA ILE A 142 3.36 12.30 -4.17
C ILE A 142 2.53 12.05 -5.45
N MET A 143 1.44 12.80 -5.66
CA MET A 143 0.60 12.70 -6.86
C MET A 143 1.31 13.28 -8.10
N ASN A 144 2.30 14.15 -7.91
CA ASN A 144 3.15 14.76 -8.94
C ASN A 144 4.56 14.14 -8.91
N SER A 145 4.65 12.81 -8.95
CA SER A 145 5.92 12.07 -8.85
C SER A 145 6.15 11.13 -10.03
N VAL A 146 7.42 10.80 -10.27
CA VAL A 146 7.82 9.73 -11.19
C VAL A 146 7.90 8.43 -10.40
N PHE A 147 7.07 7.47 -10.77
CA PHE A 147 7.06 6.13 -10.21
C PHE A 147 7.94 5.22 -11.06
N THR A 148 8.86 4.51 -10.43
CA THR A 148 9.80 3.60 -11.09
C THR A 148 9.49 2.13 -10.74
N PRO A 149 9.77 1.16 -11.62
CA PRO A 149 9.65 -0.26 -11.31
C PRO A 149 10.42 -0.66 -10.05
N ILE A 150 9.96 -1.70 -9.36
CA ILE A 150 10.70 -2.29 -8.24
C ILE A 150 12.03 -2.89 -8.76
N PRO A 151 13.18 -2.63 -8.09
CA PRO A 151 14.44 -3.27 -8.42
C PRO A 151 14.35 -4.80 -8.43
N PRO A 152 15.04 -5.50 -9.35
CA PRO A 152 16.11 -5.00 -10.21
C PRO A 152 15.64 -4.52 -11.60
N ILE A 153 14.35 -4.31 -11.82
CA ILE A 153 13.82 -3.89 -13.13
C ILE A 153 14.29 -2.47 -13.42
N ILE A 154 14.90 -2.28 -14.59
CA ILE A 154 15.33 -0.97 -15.08
C ILE A 154 14.38 -0.56 -16.20
N ALA A 155 13.62 0.50 -15.97
CA ALA A 155 12.75 1.07 -16.99
C ALA A 155 13.57 1.70 -18.11
N LYS A 156 13.18 1.43 -19.36
CA LYS A 156 13.76 2.07 -20.55
C LYS A 156 12.99 3.32 -20.98
N TYR A 157 11.72 3.40 -20.60
CA TYR A 157 10.78 4.40 -21.07
C TYR A 157 10.09 5.07 -19.88
N GLU A 158 9.50 6.23 -20.15
CA GLU A 158 8.64 6.96 -19.23
C GLU A 158 7.38 7.43 -19.94
N ILE A 159 6.22 7.02 -19.43
CA ILE A 159 4.91 7.52 -19.88
C ILE A 159 4.38 8.55 -18.89
N LYS A 160 3.47 9.42 -19.35
CA LYS A 160 2.88 10.50 -18.55
C LYS A 160 1.38 10.29 -18.47
N VAL A 161 0.85 10.31 -17.25
CA VAL A 161 -0.59 10.13 -16.98
C VAL A 161 -1.07 11.30 -16.14
N LEU A 162 -2.11 11.96 -16.62
CA LEU A 162 -2.75 13.11 -15.98
C LEU A 162 -3.93 12.64 -15.11
N TRP A 163 -3.98 13.12 -13.87
CA TRP A 163 -5.18 13.10 -13.03
C TRP A 163 -6.13 14.19 -13.51
N SER A 164 -7.31 13.78 -13.97
CA SER A 164 -8.34 14.64 -14.54
C SER A 164 -9.69 14.32 -13.88
N ASN A 165 -10.73 14.99 -14.37
CA ASN A 165 -12.11 14.58 -14.14
C ASN A 165 -12.82 14.38 -15.49
N ALA A 166 -13.81 13.49 -15.54
CA ALA A 166 -14.66 13.31 -16.73
C ALA A 166 -15.57 14.53 -17.03
N ARG A 167 -15.61 15.53 -16.14
CA ARG A 167 -16.39 16.76 -16.26
C ARG A 167 -15.51 17.99 -16.00
N SER A 168 -15.96 19.16 -16.44
CA SER A 168 -15.25 20.42 -16.21
C SER A 168 -15.09 20.74 -14.71
N GLU A 169 -14.09 21.55 -14.36
CA GLU A 169 -13.87 21.97 -12.96
C GLU A 169 -15.08 22.71 -12.38
N VAL A 170 -15.71 23.58 -13.19
CA VAL A 170 -16.87 24.37 -12.78
C VAL A 170 -18.02 23.45 -12.36
N ASP A 171 -18.31 22.44 -13.17
CA ASP A 171 -19.36 21.45 -12.92
C ASP A 171 -19.11 20.63 -11.64
N ILE A 172 -17.87 20.20 -11.45
CA ILE A 172 -17.49 19.39 -10.29
C ILE A 172 -17.57 20.23 -9.02
N ARG A 173 -17.05 21.45 -9.03
CA ARG A 173 -17.14 22.33 -7.87
C ARG A 173 -18.59 22.66 -7.51
N ALA A 174 -19.45 22.88 -8.49
CA ALA A 174 -20.87 23.13 -8.27
C ALA A 174 -21.58 21.95 -7.58
N THR A 175 -21.11 20.72 -7.80
CA THR A 175 -21.73 19.49 -7.25
C THR A 175 -21.02 18.92 -6.04
N ASN A 176 -19.80 19.37 -5.74
CA ASN A 176 -18.93 18.80 -4.70
C ASN A 176 -18.49 19.84 -3.66
N ASN A 177 -19.42 20.64 -3.14
CA ASN A 177 -19.15 21.64 -2.09
C ASN A 177 -17.95 22.56 -2.42
N SER A 178 -17.84 22.99 -3.67
CA SER A 178 -16.73 23.80 -4.18
C SER A 178 -15.35 23.13 -4.13
N GLN A 179 -15.26 21.83 -3.88
CA GLN A 179 -14.00 21.08 -3.89
C GLN A 179 -13.82 20.34 -5.21
N TRP A 180 -12.61 20.40 -5.76
CA TRP A 180 -12.27 19.55 -6.90
C TRP A 180 -11.78 18.17 -6.43
N SER A 181 -12.11 17.13 -7.21
CA SER A 181 -11.55 15.79 -7.02
C SER A 181 -11.37 15.11 -8.37
N PRO A 182 -10.27 14.37 -8.59
CA PRO A 182 -10.09 13.61 -9.80
C PRO A 182 -10.95 12.34 -9.78
N ASN A 183 -11.39 11.91 -10.96
CA ASN A 183 -12.02 10.60 -11.17
C ASN A 183 -11.64 9.99 -12.52
N HIS A 184 -10.63 10.54 -13.19
CA HIS A 184 -10.24 10.10 -14.51
C HIS A 184 -8.72 10.17 -14.66
N PHE A 185 -8.12 9.15 -15.25
CA PHE A 185 -6.72 9.16 -15.67
C PHE A 185 -6.69 9.32 -17.18
N VAL A 186 -5.74 10.09 -17.70
CA VAL A 186 -5.64 10.36 -19.14
C VAL A 186 -4.18 10.26 -19.58
N PRO A 187 -3.85 9.48 -20.62
CA PRO A 187 -2.48 9.43 -21.13
C PRO A 187 -2.14 10.73 -21.86
N LEU A 188 -0.93 11.25 -21.63
CA LEU A 188 -0.41 12.40 -22.35
C LEU A 188 0.55 11.95 -23.44
N MET A 189 0.32 12.45 -24.66
CA MET A 189 1.04 12.05 -25.86
C MET A 189 1.75 13.25 -26.52
N SER A 190 2.89 13.01 -27.14
CA SER A 190 3.64 13.99 -27.92
C SER A 190 2.90 14.32 -29.21
N SER A 191 2.67 15.60 -29.50
CA SER A 191 2.07 16.00 -30.77
C SER A 191 3.03 15.72 -31.94
N ASN A 192 2.55 15.03 -32.98
CA ASN A 192 3.34 14.74 -34.19
C ASN A 192 3.72 15.99 -35.01
N THR A 193 3.24 17.18 -34.64
CA THR A 193 3.41 18.43 -35.39
C THR A 193 4.84 18.99 -35.40
N ARG A 194 5.82 18.37 -34.72
CA ARG A 194 7.16 18.95 -34.52
C ARG A 194 8.30 18.37 -35.36
N TYR A 195 8.05 17.46 -36.30
CA TYR A 195 9.15 16.89 -37.09
C TYR A 195 9.55 17.67 -38.36
N GLN A 196 9.01 18.87 -38.61
CA GLN A 196 9.42 19.64 -39.80
C GLN A 196 9.87 21.10 -39.60
N ASP A 197 9.65 21.78 -38.47
CA ASP A 197 9.94 23.24 -38.40
C ASP A 197 10.79 23.76 -37.23
N ILE A 198 11.35 22.90 -36.36
CA ILE A 198 12.26 23.37 -35.29
C ILE A 198 13.71 23.25 -35.76
N SER A 199 14.08 24.09 -36.73
CA SER A 199 15.48 24.34 -37.08
C SER A 199 16.14 25.21 -36.00
N SER A 200 17.03 24.57 -35.24
CA SER A 200 18.27 25.12 -34.66
C SER A 200 18.19 26.12 -33.48
N SER A 201 17.11 26.89 -33.28
CA SER A 201 17.10 27.95 -32.24
C SER A 201 16.48 27.55 -30.89
N GLN A 202 15.54 26.60 -30.85
CA GLN A 202 14.92 26.18 -29.59
C GLN A 202 15.68 25.07 -28.84
N ILE A 203 16.54 24.32 -29.53
CA ILE A 203 17.35 23.25 -28.92
C ILE A 203 18.34 23.85 -27.91
N GLU A 204 18.88 25.05 -28.15
CA GLU A 204 19.78 25.71 -27.18
C GLU A 204 19.07 26.22 -25.91
N LEU A 205 17.82 26.67 -26.01
CA LEU A 205 17.06 27.16 -24.85
C LEU A 205 16.46 26.03 -24.01
N THR A 206 15.90 25.00 -24.64
CA THR A 206 15.38 23.83 -23.91
C THR A 206 16.51 22.99 -23.30
N THR A 207 17.68 22.91 -23.93
CA THR A 207 18.85 22.24 -23.33
C THR A 207 19.36 22.99 -22.10
N LYS A 208 19.37 24.33 -22.09
CA LYS A 208 19.80 25.12 -20.92
C LYS A 208 18.82 25.04 -19.75
N VAL A 209 17.52 25.04 -20.02
CA VAL A 209 16.47 24.89 -18.97
C VAL A 209 16.47 23.46 -18.41
N ASN A 210 16.56 22.43 -19.26
CA ASN A 210 16.67 21.04 -18.79
C ASN A 210 17.95 20.79 -17.99
N ILE A 211 19.09 21.39 -18.36
CA ILE A 211 20.33 21.26 -17.57
C ILE A 211 20.17 21.93 -16.20
N MET A 212 19.49 23.07 -16.10
CA MET A 212 19.25 23.73 -14.80
C MET A 212 18.29 22.95 -13.91
N GLU A 213 17.18 22.45 -14.44
CA GLU A 213 16.18 21.67 -13.69
C GLU A 213 16.70 20.27 -13.31
N GLN A 214 17.47 19.61 -14.18
CA GLN A 214 18.16 18.37 -13.83
C GLN A 214 19.17 18.59 -12.72
N ASN A 215 19.94 19.69 -12.75
CA ASN A 215 20.87 20.03 -11.68
C ASN A 215 20.17 20.37 -10.35
N GLU A 216 18.95 20.89 -10.38
CA GLU A 216 18.17 21.18 -9.17
C GLU A 216 17.54 19.92 -8.59
N THR A 217 16.94 19.09 -9.44
CA THR A 217 16.38 17.78 -9.06
C THR A 217 17.48 16.83 -8.55
N GLU A 218 18.66 16.85 -9.17
CA GLU A 218 19.82 16.07 -8.72
C GLU A 218 20.36 16.59 -7.39
N ARG A 219 20.41 17.92 -7.19
CA ARG A 219 20.77 18.51 -5.89
C ARG A 219 19.77 18.14 -4.80
N ASP A 220 18.48 18.13 -5.09
CA ASP A 220 17.44 17.72 -4.13
C ASP A 220 17.48 16.23 -3.83
N ALA A 221 17.70 15.38 -4.83
CA ALA A 221 17.90 13.95 -4.65
C ALA A 221 19.18 13.65 -3.85
N GLN A 222 20.29 14.35 -4.13
CA GLN A 222 21.52 14.26 -3.36
C GLN A 222 21.31 14.74 -1.91
N HIS A 223 20.58 15.83 -1.70
CA HIS A 223 20.26 16.33 -0.37
C HIS A 223 19.36 15.35 0.42
N GLN A 224 18.32 14.79 -0.20
CA GLN A 224 17.49 13.77 0.42
C GLN A 224 18.28 12.49 0.74
N MET A 225 19.12 12.02 -0.19
CA MET A 225 20.00 10.87 0.04
C MET A 225 21.03 11.13 1.15
N GLN A 226 21.54 12.36 1.26
CA GLN A 226 22.42 12.78 2.35
C GLN A 226 21.67 12.79 3.69
N LEU A 227 20.42 13.24 3.74
CA LEU A 227 19.58 13.19 4.94
C LEU A 227 19.28 11.75 5.38
N VAL A 228 18.98 10.85 4.44
CA VAL A 228 18.80 9.41 4.73
C VAL A 228 20.10 8.81 5.28
N THR A 229 21.23 9.07 4.61
CA THR A 229 22.55 8.61 5.06
C THR A 229 22.89 9.13 6.46
N LEU A 230 22.55 10.39 6.75
CA LEU A 230 22.76 10.99 8.08
C LEU A 230 21.86 10.32 9.14
N ARG A 231 20.61 9.99 8.81
CA ARG A 231 19.70 9.25 9.69
C ARG A 231 20.19 7.84 9.95
N ASP A 232 20.63 7.12 8.93
CA ASP A 232 21.15 5.76 9.08
C ASP A 232 22.45 5.75 9.88
N ARG A 233 23.35 6.71 9.65
CA ARG A 233 24.54 6.90 10.49
C ARG A 233 24.20 7.29 11.93
N ALA A 234 23.11 8.03 12.16
CA ALA A 234 22.66 8.35 13.51
C ALA A 234 22.08 7.10 14.18
N ARG A 235 21.31 6.29 13.45
CA ARG A 235 20.74 5.03 13.92
C ARG A 235 21.81 4.00 14.26
N LEU A 236 22.75 3.76 13.36
CA LEU A 236 23.89 2.86 13.61
C LEU A 236 24.75 3.34 14.79
N ARG A 237 24.90 4.66 14.97
CA ARG A 237 25.57 5.21 16.16
C ARG A 237 24.78 4.94 17.43
N LEU A 238 23.45 5.05 17.41
CA LEU A 238 22.60 4.73 18.56
C LEU A 238 22.61 3.23 18.88
N ASP A 239 22.60 2.38 17.87
CA ASP A 239 22.58 0.92 18.03
C ASP A 239 23.92 0.36 18.53
N SER A 240 25.03 1.07 18.30
CA SER A 240 26.38 0.73 18.77
C SER A 240 26.83 1.51 20.02
N GLU A 241 25.97 2.39 20.54
CA GLU A 241 26.31 3.26 21.68
C GLU A 241 26.25 2.49 23.00
N THR A 242 27.33 2.54 23.76
CA THR A 242 27.33 2.05 25.14
C THR A 242 26.59 3.04 26.06
N GLU A 243 25.99 2.55 27.16
CA GLU A 243 25.24 3.41 28.09
C GLU A 243 26.07 4.59 28.64
N VAL A 244 27.39 4.41 28.83
CA VAL A 244 28.30 5.48 29.26
C VAL A 244 28.42 6.58 28.18
N GLN A 245 28.54 6.20 26.90
CA GLN A 245 28.59 7.16 25.79
C GLN A 245 27.27 7.90 25.63
N ARG A 246 26.14 7.20 25.84
CA ARG A 246 24.80 7.78 25.82
C ARG A 246 24.63 8.86 26.89
N GLN A 247 25.09 8.59 28.11
CA GLN A 247 25.01 9.56 29.21
C GLN A 247 25.91 10.79 28.97
N ASP A 248 27.13 10.60 28.45
CA ASP A 248 28.01 11.72 28.10
C ASP A 248 27.41 12.61 26.99
N ARG A 249 26.81 12.01 25.95
CA ARG A 249 26.11 12.77 24.90
C ARG A 249 24.96 13.59 25.48
N LEU A 250 24.11 12.99 26.31
CA LEU A 250 22.98 13.69 26.94
C LEU A 250 23.45 14.82 27.85
N ARG A 251 24.56 14.65 28.58
CA ARG A 251 25.19 15.71 29.38
C ARG A 251 25.63 16.88 28.50
N LYS A 252 26.38 16.61 27.41
CA LYS A 252 26.82 17.63 26.45
C LYS A 252 25.65 18.35 25.77
N ASP A 253 24.57 17.65 25.46
CA ASP A 253 23.36 18.27 24.91
C ASP A 253 22.68 19.19 25.91
N ARG A 254 22.59 18.79 27.19
CA ARG A 254 22.09 19.65 28.27
C ARG A 254 22.94 20.92 28.41
N GLU A 255 24.26 20.80 28.38
CA GLU A 255 25.20 21.94 28.43
C GLU A 255 25.03 22.88 27.22
N ARG A 256 24.87 22.33 26.00
CA ARG A 256 24.60 23.10 24.78
C ARG A 256 23.26 23.83 24.83
N VAL A 257 22.23 23.20 25.35
CA VAL A 257 20.91 23.83 25.53
C VAL A 257 20.98 24.90 26.62
N GLN A 258 21.72 24.66 27.71
CA GLN A 258 21.89 25.61 28.80
C GLN A 258 22.67 26.86 28.37
N THR A 259 23.76 26.70 27.64
CA THR A 259 24.53 27.83 27.05
C THR A 259 23.70 28.62 26.03
N ARG A 260 22.95 27.93 25.15
CA ARG A 260 22.00 28.62 24.25
C ARG A 260 20.93 29.40 25.00
N ARG A 261 20.44 28.88 26.14
CA ARG A 261 19.45 29.58 26.97
C ARG A 261 20.05 30.75 27.75
N ALA A 262 21.30 30.65 28.19
CA ALA A 262 22.01 31.71 28.90
C ALA A 262 22.33 32.93 28.02
N ASN A 263 22.53 32.70 26.71
CA ASN A 263 22.88 33.75 25.74
C ASN A 263 21.66 34.43 25.11
N VAL A 264 20.43 34.06 25.48
CA VAL A 264 19.22 34.73 24.99
C VAL A 264 18.90 35.88 25.95
N THR A 265 19.03 37.11 25.46
CA THR A 265 18.62 38.31 26.20
C THR A 265 17.12 38.28 26.49
N GLN A 266 16.72 38.86 27.62
CA GLN A 266 15.32 38.89 28.05
C GLN A 266 14.42 39.58 27.02
N ASP A 267 14.96 40.53 26.25
CA ASP A 267 14.27 41.25 25.19
C ASP A 267 14.01 40.35 23.98
N LEU A 268 14.98 39.55 23.54
CA LEU A 268 14.81 38.59 22.45
C LEU A 268 13.79 37.49 22.82
N ARG A 269 13.72 37.13 24.11
CA ARG A 269 12.69 36.22 24.61
C ARG A 269 11.30 36.85 24.55
N ARG A 270 11.17 38.14 24.91
CA ARG A 270 9.91 38.89 24.86
C ARG A 270 9.42 39.04 23.42
N GLU A 271 10.31 39.39 22.50
CA GLU A 271 10.01 39.53 21.07
C GLU A 271 9.53 38.21 20.45
N ARG A 272 10.20 37.09 20.75
CA ARG A 272 9.75 35.76 20.28
C ARG A 272 8.38 35.37 20.82
N LEU A 273 8.11 35.67 22.08
CA LEU A 273 6.80 35.41 22.68
C LEU A 273 5.71 36.24 22.01
N GLU A 274 6.00 37.49 21.68
CA GLU A 274 5.04 38.38 21.00
C GLU A 274 4.79 37.92 19.56
N GLN A 275 5.84 37.59 18.80
CA GLN A 275 5.69 37.00 17.46
C GLN A 275 4.91 35.66 17.48
N MET A 276 5.09 34.83 18.52
CA MET A 276 4.32 33.61 18.66
C MET A 276 2.84 33.88 18.95
N LYS A 277 2.52 34.88 19.79
CA LYS A 277 1.13 35.28 20.05
C LYS A 277 0.47 35.83 18.80
N GLU A 278 1.17 36.68 18.05
CA GLU A 278 0.67 37.28 16.81
C GLU A 278 0.37 36.21 15.76
N ARG A 279 1.30 35.26 15.55
CA ARG A 279 1.06 34.10 14.66
C ARG A 279 -0.12 33.26 15.11
N ALA A 280 -0.28 33.06 16.42
CA ALA A 280 -1.41 32.31 16.96
C ALA A 280 -2.74 33.05 16.78
N GLN A 281 -2.76 34.38 16.90
CA GLN A 281 -3.94 35.20 16.65
C GLN A 281 -4.35 35.20 15.18
N ILE A 282 -3.40 35.38 14.26
CA ILE A 282 -3.65 35.31 12.82
C ILE A 282 -4.19 33.93 12.43
N ALA A 283 -3.59 32.86 12.97
CA ALA A 283 -4.06 31.49 12.74
C ALA A 283 -5.48 31.27 13.26
N GLN A 284 -5.85 31.85 14.41
CA GLN A 284 -7.21 31.77 14.95
C GLN A 284 -8.22 32.59 14.15
N MET A 285 -7.85 33.76 13.64
CA MET A 285 -8.74 34.60 12.82
C MET A 285 -9.06 33.98 11.46
N ASN A 286 -8.14 33.18 10.92
CA ASN A 286 -8.28 32.52 9.62
C ASN A 286 -8.79 31.06 9.75
N GLU A 287 -9.01 30.56 10.97
CA GLU A 287 -9.49 29.20 11.23
C GLU A 287 -10.99 29.12 10.94
N SER A 288 -11.41 28.20 10.05
CA SER A 288 -12.83 27.95 9.83
C SER A 288 -13.45 27.23 11.04
N GLU A 289 -14.77 27.38 11.27
CA GLU A 289 -15.48 26.72 12.39
C GLU A 289 -15.27 25.20 12.41
N LYS A 290 -15.17 24.57 11.23
CA LYS A 290 -14.89 23.14 11.09
C LYS A 290 -13.47 22.77 11.55
N GLU A 291 -12.47 23.56 11.17
CA GLU A 291 -11.08 23.38 11.60
C GLU A 291 -10.93 23.63 13.10
N HIS A 292 -11.63 24.63 13.62
CA HIS A 292 -11.71 24.92 15.05
C HIS A 292 -12.21 23.70 15.84
N GLN A 293 -13.31 23.11 15.39
CA GLN A 293 -13.89 21.93 16.04
C GLN A 293 -12.95 20.71 15.98
N ILE A 294 -12.24 20.51 14.88
CA ILE A 294 -11.21 19.45 14.74
C ILE A 294 -10.07 19.68 15.72
N ARG A 295 -9.54 20.91 15.83
CA ARG A 295 -8.45 21.26 16.75
C ARG A 295 -8.85 21.01 18.19
N ILE A 296 -10.05 21.40 18.59
CA ILE A 296 -10.58 21.18 19.95
C ILE A 296 -10.75 19.68 20.22
N ASN A 297 -11.29 18.90 19.28
CA ASN A 297 -11.42 17.45 19.43
C ASN A 297 -10.07 16.77 19.59
N HIS A 298 -9.09 17.12 18.76
CA HIS A 298 -7.74 16.59 18.86
C HIS A 298 -7.04 17.01 20.17
N GLN A 299 -7.31 18.21 20.69
CA GLN A 299 -6.82 18.63 22.00
C GLN A 299 -7.47 17.84 23.15
N ARG A 300 -8.76 17.51 23.04
CA ARG A 300 -9.47 16.64 24.00
C ARG A 300 -8.90 15.23 23.98
N GLU A 301 -8.68 14.66 22.80
CA GLU A 301 -8.06 13.34 22.61
C GLU A 301 -6.66 13.28 23.22
N ARG A 302 -5.79 14.26 22.92
CA ARG A 302 -4.46 14.35 23.54
C ARG A 302 -4.53 14.43 25.06
N SER A 303 -5.46 15.23 25.59
CA SER A 303 -5.66 15.35 27.04
C SER A 303 -6.15 14.05 27.66
N GLN A 304 -7.02 13.31 26.97
CA GLN A 304 -7.52 12.01 27.39
C GLN A 304 -6.41 10.95 27.37
N SER A 305 -5.64 10.87 26.28
CA SER A 305 -4.47 9.98 26.17
C SER A 305 -3.44 10.27 27.25
N ASN A 306 -3.16 11.54 27.55
CA ASN A 306 -2.24 11.91 28.63
C ASN A 306 -2.76 11.46 30.01
N ARG A 307 -4.07 11.56 30.26
CA ARG A 307 -4.69 11.05 31.50
C ARG A 307 -4.60 9.52 31.60
N ILE A 308 -4.79 8.82 30.48
CA ILE A 308 -4.68 7.36 30.41
C ILE A 308 -3.23 6.94 30.66
N ASN A 309 -2.26 7.55 29.98
CA ASN A 309 -0.84 7.26 30.16
C ASN A 309 -0.39 7.52 31.60
N LYS A 310 -0.82 8.63 32.20
CA LYS A 310 -0.52 8.91 33.62
C LYS A 310 -1.12 7.87 34.57
N LYS A 311 -2.30 7.32 34.26
CA LYS A 311 -2.89 6.21 35.03
C LYS A 311 -2.13 4.90 34.83
N LEU A 312 -1.64 4.62 33.61
CA LEU A 312 -0.84 3.44 33.30
C LEU A 312 0.54 3.50 33.98
N GLU A 313 1.21 4.65 33.93
CA GLU A 313 2.47 4.89 34.64
C GLU A 313 2.31 4.69 36.14
N LYS A 314 1.23 5.21 36.74
CA LYS A 314 0.94 4.99 38.16
C LYS A 314 0.75 3.51 38.50
N ARG A 315 -0.04 2.77 37.69
CA ARG A 315 -0.23 1.32 37.86
C ARG A 315 1.07 0.53 37.69
N SER A 316 1.94 0.95 36.77
CA SER A 316 3.25 0.32 36.58
C SER A 316 4.13 0.49 37.81
N ILE A 317 4.11 1.67 38.44
CA ILE A 317 4.85 1.93 39.68
C ILE A 317 4.29 1.08 40.83
N ASP A 318 2.96 1.03 40.97
CA ASP A 318 2.29 0.24 42.02
C ASP A 318 2.59 -1.27 41.87
N ASN A 319 2.58 -1.80 40.63
CA ASN A 319 2.94 -3.20 40.35
C ASN A 319 4.42 -3.50 40.60
N THR A 320 5.31 -2.52 40.38
CA THR A 320 6.75 -2.70 40.64
C THR A 320 7.03 -2.74 42.15
N MET A 321 6.25 -2.02 42.96
CA MET A 321 6.34 -2.11 44.43
C MET A 321 5.80 -3.43 44.98
N LEU A 322 4.73 -3.98 44.42
CA LEU A 322 4.22 -5.31 44.78
C LEU A 322 5.23 -6.42 44.44
N HIS A 323 5.88 -6.34 43.28
CA HIS A 323 6.86 -7.35 42.87
C HIS A 323 8.16 -7.30 43.69
N GLN A 324 8.51 -6.15 44.27
CA GLN A 324 9.63 -6.04 45.22
C GLN A 324 9.31 -6.60 46.62
N GLN A 325 8.04 -6.68 47.01
CA GLN A 325 7.64 -7.36 48.26
C GLN A 325 7.68 -8.88 48.12
N ASP A 326 7.25 -9.44 46.98
CA ASP A 326 7.26 -10.88 46.74
C ASP A 326 8.68 -11.47 46.55
N LEU A 327 9.64 -10.66 46.08
CA LEU A 327 11.04 -11.09 45.92
C LEU A 327 11.82 -11.14 47.24
N HIS A 328 11.28 -10.59 48.34
CA HIS A 328 11.96 -10.64 49.63
C HIS A 328 11.70 -11.94 50.42
N ASP A 329 10.70 -12.74 50.02
CA ASP A 329 10.31 -13.98 50.70
C ASP A 329 10.89 -15.28 50.09
N HIS A 330 11.67 -15.19 48.99
CA HIS A 330 12.16 -16.37 48.26
C HIS A 330 13.67 -16.41 47.96
N THR A 331 14.51 -15.97 48.89
CA THR A 331 15.96 -16.25 48.84
C THR A 331 16.46 -17.00 50.08
N TYR A 332 16.18 -18.30 50.12
CA TYR A 332 17.07 -19.31 50.72
C TYR A 332 17.01 -20.58 49.87
N GLY A 333 18.08 -20.88 49.12
CA GLY A 333 18.24 -22.20 48.52
C GLY A 333 19.04 -22.26 47.21
N ASN A 334 20.28 -22.74 47.34
CA ASN A 334 21.01 -23.58 46.38
C ASN A 334 21.54 -23.01 45.04
N SER A 335 22.83 -22.66 45.07
CA SER A 335 23.96 -23.39 44.44
C SER A 335 23.64 -24.38 43.30
N SER A 336 24.19 -24.14 42.09
CA SER A 336 25.25 -25.01 41.49
C SER A 336 25.60 -24.65 40.02
N TYR A 337 26.92 -24.66 39.76
CA TYR A 337 27.69 -24.97 38.53
C TYR A 337 27.12 -24.81 37.11
N ILE A 338 27.80 -24.00 36.28
CA ILE A 338 27.96 -24.25 34.83
C ILE A 338 29.42 -23.99 34.40
N ARG A 339 30.01 -24.97 33.70
CA ARG A 339 31.35 -24.96 33.07
C ARG A 339 31.33 -24.34 31.66
N PRO A 340 32.46 -23.84 31.14
CA PRO A 340 32.58 -23.29 29.79
C PRO A 340 33.05 -24.34 28.76
N VAL A 341 32.53 -24.27 27.53
CA VAL A 341 33.05 -25.04 26.38
C VAL A 341 33.53 -24.08 25.29
N ARG A 342 34.83 -24.15 25.01
CA ARG A 342 35.50 -23.63 23.81
C ARG A 342 35.25 -24.58 22.64
N SER A 343 35.14 -24.06 21.42
CA SER A 343 35.67 -24.76 20.25
C SER A 343 36.08 -23.80 19.14
N SER A 344 37.15 -24.22 18.49
CA SER A 344 38.10 -23.48 17.68
C SER A 344 37.78 -23.55 16.19
N MET A 345 38.34 -22.57 15.48
CA MET A 345 38.53 -22.46 14.04
C MET A 345 39.10 -23.72 13.37
N ASN A 346 38.80 -23.89 12.09
CA ASN A 346 39.81 -24.10 11.04
C ASN A 346 39.31 -23.66 9.66
N ALA A 347 40.23 -23.06 8.90
CA ALA A 347 40.14 -22.63 7.52
C ALA A 347 40.83 -23.63 6.58
N ILE A 348 40.46 -23.64 5.28
CA ILE A 348 41.15 -24.07 4.03
C ILE A 348 40.06 -23.91 2.94
N GLY A 349 40.21 -23.38 1.72
CA GLY A 349 41.29 -22.82 0.91
C GLY A 349 40.75 -22.54 -0.51
N ARG A 350 41.34 -21.51 -1.14
CA ARG A 350 41.46 -21.11 -2.58
C ARG A 350 41.42 -22.28 -3.61
N ASN A 351 41.22 -22.15 -4.93
CA ASN A 351 40.97 -21.08 -5.92
C ASN A 351 40.74 -21.75 -7.31
N ASP A 352 40.37 -20.92 -8.31
CA ASP A 352 40.56 -21.06 -9.78
C ASP A 352 39.57 -21.89 -10.62
N SER A 353 38.83 -21.26 -11.54
CA SER A 353 39.39 -20.86 -12.84
C SER A 353 38.34 -20.20 -13.76
N VAL A 354 38.85 -19.26 -14.54
CA VAL A 354 38.20 -18.48 -15.60
C VAL A 354 38.27 -19.26 -16.91
N THR A 355 37.19 -19.24 -17.71
CA THR A 355 37.12 -19.07 -19.19
C THR A 355 35.95 -19.87 -19.78
N ASN A 356 34.91 -19.20 -20.27
CA ASN A 356 34.50 -19.36 -21.67
C ASN A 356 33.45 -18.29 -22.04
N LYS A 357 33.86 -17.36 -22.91
CA LYS A 357 32.97 -16.45 -23.64
C LYS A 357 32.79 -16.99 -25.06
N ASN A 358 31.59 -16.78 -25.60
CA ASN A 358 31.21 -16.78 -27.01
C ASN A 358 30.81 -18.12 -27.65
N LYS A 359 29.48 -18.36 -27.65
CA LYS A 359 28.70 -18.72 -28.86
C LYS A 359 27.25 -18.98 -28.46
N ILE A 360 26.37 -17.97 -28.53
CA ILE A 360 24.97 -18.17 -28.97
C ILE A 360 24.52 -16.84 -29.62
N ARG A 361 24.50 -16.83 -30.96
CA ARG A 361 23.71 -15.91 -31.77
C ARG A 361 22.39 -16.62 -32.11
N GLU A 362 21.32 -15.81 -32.14
CA GLU A 362 20.12 -15.98 -32.97
C GLU A 362 19.21 -17.19 -32.68
N SER A 363 18.27 -17.02 -31.74
CA SER A 363 16.93 -17.62 -31.86
C SER A 363 15.87 -16.71 -31.21
N SER A 364 15.38 -15.74 -31.98
CA SER A 364 14.25 -14.87 -31.63
C SER A 364 12.90 -15.58 -31.83
N THR A 365 12.75 -16.78 -31.28
CA THR A 365 11.45 -17.44 -31.21
C THR A 365 10.84 -17.14 -29.85
N TRP A 366 9.84 -16.26 -29.85
CA TRP A 366 8.88 -16.14 -28.77
C TRP A 366 8.48 -17.54 -28.27
N PRO A 367 8.33 -17.75 -26.95
CA PRO A 367 7.73 -18.98 -26.47
C PRO A 367 6.34 -19.11 -27.09
N ALA A 368 6.04 -20.30 -27.61
CA ALA A 368 4.75 -20.58 -28.20
C ALA A 368 3.63 -20.21 -27.19
N PRO A 369 2.51 -19.61 -27.64
CA PRO A 369 1.38 -19.33 -26.77
C PRO A 369 1.01 -20.58 -25.97
N VAL A 370 0.82 -20.40 -24.66
CA VAL A 370 0.37 -21.47 -23.77
C VAL A 370 -0.91 -22.06 -24.35
N SER A 371 -0.91 -23.38 -24.60
CA SER A 371 -2.05 -24.05 -25.22
C SER A 371 -3.31 -23.87 -24.38
N ILE A 372 -4.46 -23.81 -25.05
CA ILE A 372 -5.75 -23.62 -24.37
C ILE A 372 -5.98 -24.76 -23.38
N GLU A 373 -5.59 -25.98 -23.72
CA GLU A 373 -5.70 -27.17 -22.87
C GLU A 373 -4.90 -27.01 -21.58
N LEU A 374 -3.70 -26.43 -21.64
CA LEU A 374 -2.88 -26.20 -20.45
C LEU A 374 -3.43 -25.06 -19.58
N LYS A 375 -4.04 -24.03 -20.20
CA LYS A 375 -4.74 -22.97 -19.47
C LYS A 375 -5.98 -23.53 -18.76
N GLU A 376 -6.76 -24.36 -19.43
CA GLU A 376 -7.94 -25.02 -18.88
C GLU A 376 -7.58 -26.01 -17.78
N GLU A 377 -6.49 -26.77 -17.93
CA GLU A 377 -6.02 -27.69 -16.89
C GLU A 377 -5.47 -26.93 -15.67
N CYS A 378 -4.73 -25.83 -15.86
CA CYS A 378 -4.31 -24.95 -14.77
C CYS A 378 -5.52 -24.33 -14.06
N LEU A 379 -6.51 -23.85 -14.80
CA LEU A 379 -7.75 -23.29 -14.26
C LEU A 379 -8.54 -24.35 -13.50
N LYS A 380 -8.62 -25.57 -14.02
CA LYS A 380 -9.27 -26.71 -13.37
C LYS A 380 -8.56 -27.10 -12.08
N GLN A 381 -7.23 -27.14 -12.05
CA GLN A 381 -6.47 -27.38 -10.83
C GLN A 381 -6.60 -26.24 -9.83
N PHE A 382 -6.62 -24.99 -10.30
CA PHE A 382 -6.87 -23.82 -9.46
C PHE A 382 -8.26 -23.90 -8.84
N LEU A 383 -9.31 -24.12 -9.64
CA LEU A 383 -10.68 -24.28 -9.18
C LEU A 383 -10.84 -25.50 -8.28
N GLN A 384 -10.11 -26.59 -8.51
CA GLN A 384 -10.12 -27.77 -7.64
C GLN A 384 -9.48 -27.44 -6.28
N ARG A 385 -8.32 -26.77 -6.25
CA ARG A 385 -7.61 -26.37 -5.02
C ARG A 385 -8.30 -25.25 -4.25
N THR A 386 -8.99 -24.36 -4.96
CA THR A 386 -9.80 -23.26 -4.40
C THR A 386 -11.26 -23.64 -4.25
N SER A 387 -11.64 -24.89 -4.58
CA SER A 387 -13.01 -25.36 -4.37
C SER A 387 -13.31 -25.40 -2.88
N MET A 388 -14.56 -25.06 -2.54
CA MET A 388 -15.04 -25.12 -1.16
C MET A 388 -14.92 -26.53 -0.55
N ALA A 389 -14.84 -27.58 -1.37
CA ALA A 389 -14.61 -28.95 -0.90
C ALA A 389 -13.17 -29.17 -0.40
N ASN A 390 -12.15 -28.70 -1.14
CA ASN A 390 -10.75 -28.78 -0.70
C ASN A 390 -10.42 -27.76 0.40
N LEU A 391 -10.99 -26.56 0.35
CA LEU A 391 -10.85 -25.56 1.42
C LEU A 391 -11.52 -26.02 2.73
N ALA A 392 -12.58 -26.84 2.66
CA ALA A 392 -13.21 -27.45 3.83
C ALA A 392 -12.38 -28.57 4.47
N GLU A 393 -11.54 -29.29 3.71
CA GLU A 393 -10.59 -30.26 4.27
C GLU A 393 -9.45 -29.59 5.05
N VAL A 394 -9.03 -28.38 4.64
CA VAL A 394 -7.85 -27.70 5.20
C VAL A 394 -8.20 -26.69 6.30
N THR A 395 -9.47 -26.32 6.47
CA THR A 395 -9.89 -25.29 7.43
C THR A 395 -11.06 -25.78 8.28
N CYS A 396 -10.75 -26.31 9.47
CA CYS A 396 -11.78 -26.59 10.47
C CYS A 396 -12.21 -25.28 11.15
N ALA A 397 -13.46 -24.85 10.88
CA ALA A 397 -14.28 -23.87 11.60
C ALA A 397 -13.78 -22.39 11.53
N ILE A 398 -14.56 -21.32 11.27
CA ILE A 398 -15.99 -20.99 11.27
C ILE A 398 -16.13 -19.83 10.25
N TYR A 399 -17.04 -19.89 9.28
CA TYR A 399 -17.36 -18.75 8.42
C TYR A 399 -18.33 -17.80 9.13
N LEU A 400 -18.00 -16.51 9.21
CA LEU A 400 -18.93 -15.44 9.63
C LEU A 400 -18.87 -14.32 8.61
N LEU A 401 -19.81 -14.35 7.67
CA LEU A 401 -20.09 -13.20 6.80
C LEU A 401 -21.38 -12.58 7.28
N LYS A 402 -21.35 -11.27 7.58
CA LYS A 402 -22.57 -10.48 7.70
C LYS A 402 -23.11 -10.28 6.29
N VAL A 403 -24.23 -10.92 5.99
CA VAL A 403 -24.71 -11.10 4.62
C VAL A 403 -25.51 -9.87 4.16
N SER A 404 -25.16 -9.28 3.01
CA SER A 404 -25.96 -8.23 2.38
C SER A 404 -27.29 -8.79 1.86
N ASP A 405 -28.32 -7.95 1.72
CA ASP A 405 -29.67 -8.41 1.33
C ASP A 405 -29.71 -9.07 -0.06
N GLU A 406 -28.77 -8.73 -0.95
CA GLU A 406 -28.63 -9.39 -2.26
C GLU A 406 -28.16 -10.84 -2.16
N LEU A 407 -27.26 -11.15 -1.22
CA LEU A 407 -26.78 -12.51 -1.02
C LEU A 407 -27.79 -13.35 -0.20
N LYS A 408 -28.64 -12.71 0.62
CA LYS A 408 -29.80 -13.37 1.26
C LYS A 408 -30.75 -13.94 0.21
N ASN A 409 -31.10 -13.14 -0.80
CA ASN A 409 -31.96 -13.57 -1.91
C ASN A 409 -31.35 -14.73 -2.71
N LEU A 410 -30.02 -14.74 -2.90
CA LEU A 410 -29.33 -15.81 -3.60
C LEU A 410 -29.39 -17.15 -2.81
N ILE A 411 -29.20 -17.10 -1.48
CA ILE A 411 -29.22 -18.29 -0.61
C ILE A 411 -30.63 -18.88 -0.49
N THR A 412 -31.66 -18.03 -0.38
CA THR A 412 -33.07 -18.48 -0.34
C THR A 412 -33.46 -19.21 -1.62
N ASN A 413 -32.97 -18.76 -2.78
CA ASN A 413 -33.21 -19.42 -4.07
C ASN A 413 -32.48 -20.78 -4.22
N ILE A 414 -31.33 -20.95 -3.56
CA ILE A 414 -30.60 -22.22 -3.54
C ILE A 414 -31.31 -23.25 -2.64
N GLN A 415 -31.94 -22.82 -1.54
CA GLN A 415 -32.71 -23.73 -0.67
C GLN A 415 -34.00 -24.26 -1.34
N LEU A 416 -34.61 -23.50 -2.26
CA LEU A 416 -35.85 -23.87 -2.96
C LEU A 416 -35.64 -24.85 -4.13
N SER A 417 -34.41 -25.09 -4.56
CA SER A 417 -34.09 -25.87 -5.77
C SER A 417 -33.68 -27.33 -5.50
N VAL A 418 -33.77 -27.82 -4.26
CA VAL A 418 -33.48 -29.23 -3.95
C VAL A 418 -34.73 -30.10 -4.16
N PRO A 419 -34.76 -31.04 -5.13
CA PRO A 419 -35.93 -31.87 -5.37
C PRO A 419 -36.10 -32.92 -4.27
N LYS A 420 -37.34 -33.09 -3.77
CA LYS A 420 -37.71 -34.26 -2.96
C LYS A 420 -37.75 -35.50 -3.85
N HIS A 421 -36.65 -36.26 -3.92
CA HIS A 421 -36.68 -37.60 -4.49
C HIS A 421 -36.84 -38.66 -3.40
N SER A 422 -37.91 -39.43 -3.55
CA SER A 422 -38.25 -40.63 -2.80
C SER A 422 -37.46 -41.86 -3.30
N ASN A 423 -36.99 -42.64 -2.33
CA ASN A 423 -36.65 -44.07 -2.36
C ASN A 423 -35.47 -44.55 -3.22
N GLY A 424 -34.47 -45.14 -2.53
CA GLY A 424 -33.72 -46.28 -3.07
C GLY A 424 -32.18 -46.25 -2.95
N ARG A 425 -31.66 -46.65 -1.78
CA ARG A 425 -30.34 -47.25 -1.48
C ARG A 425 -29.02 -46.57 -1.92
N SER A 426 -28.27 -46.21 -0.87
CA SER A 426 -26.81 -46.07 -0.67
C SER A 426 -25.98 -45.29 -1.70
N ALA A 427 -25.81 -44.00 -1.39
CA ALA A 427 -24.57 -43.27 -1.62
C ALA A 427 -24.28 -42.43 -0.37
N ILE A 428 -23.02 -42.36 0.05
CA ILE A 428 -22.56 -41.49 1.14
C ILE A 428 -22.80 -40.05 0.71
N GLN A 429 -23.93 -39.47 1.12
CA GLN A 429 -24.24 -38.06 0.92
C GLN A 429 -23.50 -37.24 1.98
N ASN A 430 -22.32 -36.73 1.64
CA ASN A 430 -21.75 -35.58 2.35
C ASN A 430 -22.52 -34.32 1.97
N SER A 431 -23.76 -34.17 2.45
CA SER A 431 -24.48 -32.90 2.34
C SER A 431 -23.93 -31.95 3.40
N LEU A 432 -22.94 -31.14 3.02
CA LEU A 432 -22.55 -29.96 3.80
C LEU A 432 -23.78 -29.05 3.90
N THR A 433 -24.44 -29.08 5.05
CA THR A 433 -25.63 -28.26 5.28
C THR A 433 -25.22 -27.04 6.10
N PHE A 434 -25.45 -25.87 5.51
CA PHE A 434 -25.35 -24.59 6.20
C PHE A 434 -26.78 -24.06 6.44
N TYR A 435 -26.98 -23.28 7.49
CA TYR A 435 -28.24 -22.59 7.74
C TYR A 435 -28.00 -21.15 8.16
N LEU A 436 -28.97 -20.27 7.90
CA LEU A 436 -28.90 -18.86 8.26
C LEU A 436 -29.68 -18.64 9.56
N GLU A 437 -29.07 -18.04 10.56
CA GLU A 437 -29.71 -17.64 11.82
C GLU A 437 -29.21 -16.25 12.23
N ASN A 438 -30.12 -15.31 12.48
CA ASN A 438 -29.78 -13.93 12.88
C ASN A 438 -28.74 -13.26 11.95
N ASP A 439 -28.90 -13.40 10.63
CA ASP A 439 -27.98 -12.92 9.59
C ASP A 439 -26.59 -13.57 9.58
N ILE A 440 -26.41 -14.73 10.24
CA ILE A 440 -25.16 -15.49 10.31
C ILE A 440 -25.34 -16.85 9.64
N ILE A 441 -24.41 -17.20 8.74
CA ILE A 441 -24.37 -18.53 8.10
C ILE A 441 -23.62 -19.50 9.01
N LEU A 442 -24.31 -20.50 9.53
CA LEU A 442 -23.79 -21.50 10.45
C LEU A 442 -23.63 -22.84 9.75
N TYR A 443 -22.51 -23.53 10.00
CA TYR A 443 -22.31 -24.89 9.55
C TYR A 443 -23.03 -25.86 10.50
N LYS A 444 -23.96 -26.65 9.97
CA LYS A 444 -24.88 -27.47 10.78
C LYS A 444 -24.19 -28.47 11.71
N ASN A 445 -23.04 -29.00 11.29
CA ASN A 445 -22.29 -29.97 12.09
C ASN A 445 -21.22 -29.32 12.99
N GLY A 446 -21.02 -28.00 12.89
CA GLY A 446 -20.05 -27.25 13.70
C GLY A 446 -20.67 -26.53 14.89
N VAL A 447 -21.99 -26.64 15.07
CA VAL A 447 -22.77 -25.93 16.08
C VAL A 447 -23.71 -26.91 16.77
N SER A 448 -23.67 -26.94 18.09
CA SER A 448 -24.62 -27.66 18.95
C SER A 448 -25.35 -26.67 19.84
N ARG A 449 -26.57 -27.00 20.27
CA ARG A 449 -27.32 -26.19 21.23
C ARG A 449 -27.56 -26.99 22.49
N ASP A 450 -27.28 -26.39 23.64
CA ASP A 450 -27.63 -26.90 24.95
C ASP A 450 -28.26 -25.77 25.76
N ASN A 451 -29.51 -25.95 26.22
CA ASN A 451 -30.26 -24.99 27.03
C ASN A 451 -30.19 -23.52 26.54
N ASP A 452 -30.54 -23.26 25.27
CA ASP A 452 -30.48 -21.95 24.61
C ASP A 452 -29.07 -21.34 24.42
N ILE A 453 -28.02 -22.08 24.77
CA ILE A 453 -26.63 -21.68 24.51
C ILE A 453 -26.17 -22.36 23.21
N THR A 454 -25.80 -21.54 22.24
CA THR A 454 -25.19 -21.99 20.98
C THR A 454 -23.70 -22.26 21.22
N MET A 455 -23.31 -23.53 21.19
CA MET A 455 -21.93 -23.98 21.35
C MET A 455 -21.31 -24.32 20.00
N CYS A 456 -20.17 -23.71 19.68
CA CYS A 456 -19.39 -24.04 18.48
C CYS A 456 -18.39 -25.15 18.80
N SER A 457 -18.41 -26.24 18.02
CA SER A 457 -17.41 -27.29 18.12
C SER A 457 -16.21 -26.97 17.22
N ILE A 458 -15.02 -26.88 17.80
CA ILE A 458 -13.75 -26.76 17.08
C ILE A 458 -13.01 -28.10 17.13
N CYS A 459 -12.24 -28.46 16.09
CA CYS A 459 -11.41 -29.66 16.16
C CYS A 459 -10.25 -29.46 17.14
N GLN A 460 -9.68 -30.59 17.60
CA GLN A 460 -8.56 -30.59 18.55
C GLN A 460 -7.37 -29.75 18.05
N ASN A 461 -7.05 -29.79 16.75
CA ASN A 461 -5.93 -29.05 16.18
C ASN A 461 -6.13 -27.52 16.25
N CYS A 462 -7.36 -27.04 15.98
CA CYS A 462 -7.68 -25.61 16.11
C CYS A 462 -7.71 -25.16 17.57
N SER A 463 -8.21 -26.02 18.48
CA SER A 463 -8.17 -25.79 19.93
C SER A 463 -6.72 -25.70 20.44
N ASP A 464 -5.86 -26.62 20.01
CA ASP A 464 -4.43 -26.62 20.34
C ASP A 464 -3.70 -25.39 19.81
N ALA A 465 -4.06 -24.92 18.62
CA ALA A 465 -3.47 -23.72 18.03
C ALA A 465 -3.91 -22.44 18.76
N LEU A 466 -5.18 -22.35 19.16
CA LEU A 466 -5.71 -21.24 19.96
C LEU A 466 -5.10 -21.19 21.37
N SER A 467 -5.03 -22.34 22.05
CA SER A 467 -4.47 -22.43 23.41
C SER A 467 -2.97 -22.13 23.46
N LYS A 468 -2.24 -22.40 22.37
CA LYS A 468 -0.79 -22.07 22.23
C LYS A 468 -0.53 -20.69 21.62
N GLU A 469 -1.56 -19.84 21.49
CA GLU A 469 -1.50 -18.50 20.87
C GLU A 469 -0.93 -18.47 19.43
N LYS A 470 -1.00 -19.59 18.71
CA LYS A 470 -0.56 -19.69 17.32
C LYS A 470 -1.56 -19.09 16.34
N ILE A 471 -2.79 -18.87 16.78
CA ILE A 471 -3.85 -18.14 16.07
C ILE A 471 -4.27 -16.97 16.97
N PRO A 472 -4.38 -15.74 16.44
CA PRO A 472 -4.79 -14.60 17.24
C PRO A 472 -6.20 -14.82 17.81
N LYS A 473 -6.37 -14.54 19.10
CA LYS A 473 -7.64 -14.65 19.84
C LYS A 473 -8.72 -13.66 19.37
N PHE A 474 -8.43 -12.84 18.36
CA PHE A 474 -9.36 -11.92 17.72
C PHE A 474 -9.17 -11.96 16.21
N SER A 475 -10.24 -12.26 15.48
CA SER A 475 -10.26 -12.15 14.02
C SER A 475 -10.81 -10.80 13.61
N ALA A 476 -9.93 -9.93 13.10
CA ALA A 476 -10.30 -8.60 12.63
C ALA A 476 -11.17 -8.64 11.35
N ALA A 477 -11.05 -9.70 10.54
CA ALA A 477 -11.86 -9.85 9.32
C ALA A 477 -13.35 -10.03 9.63
N ASN A 478 -13.67 -10.68 10.76
CA ASN A 478 -15.04 -11.05 11.12
C ASN A 478 -15.50 -10.44 12.46
N ASN A 479 -14.69 -9.55 13.05
CA ASN A 479 -14.94 -8.83 14.30
C ASN A 479 -15.29 -9.74 15.50
N MET A 480 -14.62 -10.89 15.63
CA MET A 480 -14.96 -11.93 16.63
C MET A 480 -13.77 -12.32 17.51
N ARG A 481 -14.01 -12.56 18.81
CA ARG A 481 -13.02 -13.13 19.74
C ARG A 481 -13.10 -14.67 19.72
N LEU A 482 -11.95 -15.30 19.51
CA LEU A 482 -11.71 -16.76 19.57
C LEU A 482 -10.86 -17.02 20.82
N GLY A 483 -11.48 -17.08 21.98
CA GLY A 483 -10.81 -17.31 23.25
C GLY A 483 -11.76 -17.11 24.42
N ASP A 484 -11.37 -17.61 25.60
CA ASP A 484 -12.25 -17.74 26.76
C ASP A 484 -12.98 -16.43 27.09
N ILE A 485 -14.31 -16.52 27.06
CA ILE A 485 -15.24 -15.59 27.72
C ILE A 485 -15.55 -16.25 29.07
N PRO A 486 -15.50 -15.53 30.22
CA PRO A 486 -15.75 -16.12 31.53
C PRO A 486 -17.14 -16.75 31.65
#